data_AF-A0A919N813-F1
#
_entry.id   AF-A0A919N813-F1
#
_cell.length_a   1.000
_cell.length_b   1.000
_cell.length_c   1.000
_cell.angle_alpha   90.00
_cell.angle_beta   90.00
_cell.angle_gamma   90.00
#
_symmetry.space_group_name_H-M   'P 1'
#
loop_
_entity.id
_entity.type
_entity.pdbx_description
1 polymer ?
#
loop_
_entity_poly.entity_id
_entity_poly.type
_entity_poly.pdbx_seq_one_letter_code
_entity_poly.pdbx_strand_id
1 'polypeptide(L)'
;MTGPLPRVRRLLLGLAVVLGLAGTALVAPAVVAPTHTAAAQAAVYPTCTISRCSAARTAVNGWKTLGWPLSAGWYSWPYGNYNYTGGTFQNREGYLPSATYNEYDVYSRAKGASRDAYRIVVDRGTKVAYFTPDHYVTFYKL
;
A
#
# COMPACT_ATOMS: atom_id res chain seq x y z
N MET A 1 -18.63 -79.35 -35.36
CA MET A 1 -18.40 -77.92 -35.69
C MET A 1 -16.88 -77.72 -35.76
N THR A 2 -16.20 -78.32 -36.74
CA THR A 2 -15.62 -77.70 -37.97
C THR A 2 -14.45 -76.75 -37.69
N GLY A 3 -13.21 -77.28 -37.78
CA GLY A 3 -11.89 -76.61 -37.59
C GLY A 3 -11.41 -75.74 -38.76
N PRO A 4 -10.10 -75.37 -38.94
CA PRO A 4 -8.91 -76.22 -38.73
C PRO A 4 -7.64 -75.57 -38.10
N LEU A 5 -6.63 -76.42 -37.81
CA LEU A 5 -5.21 -76.17 -37.45
C LEU A 5 -4.38 -75.61 -38.64
N PRO A 6 -3.03 -75.49 -38.59
CA PRO A 6 -2.05 -74.84 -37.68
C PRO A 6 -1.11 -73.87 -38.49
N ARG A 7 0.01 -73.35 -37.92
CA ARG A 7 1.39 -73.36 -38.50
C ARG A 7 2.28 -72.21 -38.01
N VAL A 8 3.29 -72.59 -37.22
CA VAL A 8 4.59 -71.90 -37.15
C VAL A 8 5.33 -72.12 -38.48
N ARG A 9 5.67 -71.06 -39.23
CA ARG A 9 6.75 -71.06 -40.26
C ARG A 9 7.09 -69.61 -40.65
N ARG A 10 8.12 -69.00 -40.05
CA ARG A 10 9.52 -68.85 -40.52
C ARG A 10 9.74 -67.86 -41.68
N LEU A 11 10.90 -67.19 -41.55
CA LEU A 11 11.72 -66.42 -42.50
C LEU A 11 11.50 -64.89 -42.44
N LEU A 12 12.31 -64.15 -41.68
CA LEU A 12 13.72 -63.72 -41.90
C LEU A 12 13.87 -62.62 -42.97
N LEU A 13 14.76 -61.66 -42.63
CA LEU A 13 15.32 -60.55 -43.42
C LEU A 13 14.43 -59.30 -43.53
N GLY A 14 14.87 -58.10 -43.17
CA GLY A 14 16.19 -57.70 -42.69
C GLY A 14 16.32 -56.18 -42.55
N LEU A 15 17.52 -55.81 -42.11
CA LEU A 15 18.20 -54.54 -42.33
C LEU A 15 17.73 -53.29 -41.55
N ALA A 16 18.60 -52.96 -40.60
CA ALA A 16 18.72 -51.71 -39.87
C ALA A 16 18.43 -50.44 -40.67
N VAL A 17 17.67 -49.51 -40.07
CA VAL A 17 17.72 -48.07 -40.42
C VAL A 17 17.59 -47.23 -39.13
N VAL A 18 18.75 -46.74 -38.71
CA VAL A 18 19.02 -45.37 -38.21
C VAL A 18 18.60 -44.99 -36.79
N LEU A 19 19.61 -45.10 -35.92
CA LEU A 19 19.93 -44.19 -34.82
C LEU A 19 19.58 -42.72 -35.16
N GLY A 20 18.93 -42.03 -34.24
CA GLY A 20 19.07 -40.58 -34.10
C GLY A 20 17.76 -39.81 -34.07
N LEU A 21 17.14 -39.73 -32.89
CA LEU A 21 16.45 -38.51 -32.51
C LEU A 21 17.10 -37.98 -31.24
N ALA A 22 18.11 -37.14 -31.48
CA ALA A 22 18.71 -36.27 -30.49
C ALA A 22 17.63 -35.42 -29.83
N GLY A 23 17.68 -35.35 -28.50
CA GLY A 23 16.78 -34.54 -27.70
C GLY A 23 16.87 -33.08 -28.09
N THR A 24 15.76 -32.54 -28.59
CA THR A 24 15.56 -31.08 -28.67
C THR A 24 15.11 -30.61 -27.29
N ALA A 25 16.06 -30.24 -26.45
CA ALA A 25 15.77 -29.46 -25.26
C ALA A 25 15.28 -28.08 -25.72
N LEU A 26 13.97 -27.84 -25.63
CA LEU A 26 13.37 -26.52 -25.83
C LEU A 26 13.88 -25.61 -24.71
N VAL A 27 14.89 -24.79 -25.01
CA VAL A 27 15.32 -23.70 -24.13
C VAL A 27 14.27 -22.60 -24.23
N ALA A 28 13.28 -22.63 -23.33
CA ALA A 28 12.38 -21.50 -23.17
C ALA A 28 13.18 -20.30 -22.64
N PRO A 29 13.04 -19.09 -23.21
CA PRO A 29 13.66 -17.91 -22.63
C PRO A 29 13.11 -17.71 -21.22
N ALA A 30 13.99 -17.53 -20.24
CA ALA A 30 13.59 -17.18 -18.89
C ALA A 30 12.85 -15.85 -18.93
N VAL A 31 11.55 -15.86 -18.65
CA VAL A 31 10.78 -14.64 -18.42
C VAL A 31 11.30 -14.04 -17.12
N VAL A 32 12.12 -12.99 -17.24
CA VAL A 32 12.54 -12.19 -16.09
C VAL A 32 11.28 -11.47 -15.61
N ALA A 33 10.72 -11.94 -14.50
CA ALA A 33 9.67 -11.21 -13.82
C ALA A 33 10.21 -9.82 -13.45
N PRO A 34 9.46 -8.73 -13.68
CA PRO A 34 9.87 -7.42 -13.23
C PRO A 34 10.12 -7.49 -11.72
N THR A 35 11.35 -7.20 -11.31
CA THR A 35 11.68 -7.00 -9.91
C THR A 35 10.78 -5.89 -9.38
N HIS A 36 10.04 -6.16 -8.31
CA HIS A 36 9.08 -5.26 -7.68
C HIS A 36 9.46 -3.79 -7.84
N THR A 37 8.57 -2.97 -8.41
CA THR A 37 8.70 -1.51 -8.34
C THR A 37 8.87 -1.16 -6.86
N ALA A 38 9.97 -0.47 -6.51
CA ALA A 38 10.16 -0.03 -5.14
C ALA A 38 8.89 0.72 -4.69
N ALA A 39 8.32 0.32 -3.55
CA ALA A 39 7.16 1.00 -3.01
C ALA A 39 7.50 2.50 -2.92
N ALA A 40 6.62 3.38 -3.41
CA ALA A 40 6.84 4.81 -3.33
C ALA A 40 7.00 5.19 -1.84
N GLN A 41 8.23 5.47 -1.40
CA GLN A 41 8.47 5.90 -0.03
C GLN A 41 7.85 7.28 0.15
N ALA A 42 7.12 7.48 1.26
CA ALA A 42 6.70 8.82 1.59
C ALA A 42 7.91 9.70 1.88
N ALA A 43 7.92 10.90 1.31
CA ALA A 43 8.92 11.89 1.65
C ALA A 43 8.57 12.50 3.01
N VAL A 44 9.49 12.41 3.98
CA VAL A 44 9.35 13.05 5.28
C VAL A 44 10.29 14.24 5.36
N TYR A 45 9.73 15.44 5.32
CA TYR A 45 10.46 16.68 5.42
C TYR A 45 10.55 17.17 6.87
N PRO A 46 11.73 17.63 7.32
CA PRO A 46 11.96 18.02 8.71
C PRO A 46 11.25 19.33 9.10
N THR A 47 10.77 20.11 8.13
CA THR A 47 10.04 21.35 8.33
C THR A 47 8.96 21.52 7.26
N CYS A 48 7.87 22.19 7.63
CA CYS A 48 6.78 22.50 6.71
C CYS A 48 6.90 23.93 6.17
N THR A 49 7.19 24.06 4.87
CA THR A 49 7.37 25.34 4.16
C THR A 49 6.37 25.57 3.02
N ILE A 50 5.49 24.60 2.74
CA ILE A 50 4.47 24.72 1.70
C ILE A 50 3.30 25.65 2.10
N SER A 51 2.57 26.17 1.12
CA SER A 51 1.52 27.18 1.33
C SER A 51 0.43 26.77 2.34
N ARG A 52 0.14 25.47 2.47
CA ARG A 52 -0.89 24.94 3.37
C ARG A 52 -0.44 24.67 4.79
N CYS A 53 0.85 24.87 5.12
CA CYS A 53 1.38 24.65 6.47
C CYS A 53 0.71 25.55 7.52
N SER A 54 0.32 26.77 7.15
CA SER A 54 -0.39 27.69 8.06
C SER A 54 -1.75 27.12 8.50
N ALA A 55 -2.52 26.55 7.56
CA ALA A 55 -3.79 25.89 7.87
C ALA A 55 -3.58 24.64 8.76
N ALA A 56 -2.53 23.86 8.50
CA ALA A 56 -2.20 22.71 9.34
C ALA A 56 -1.82 23.12 10.78
N ARG A 57 -1.09 24.23 10.96
CA ARG A 57 -0.79 24.79 12.30
C ARG A 57 -2.07 25.29 13.00
N THR A 58 -2.98 25.92 12.27
CA THR A 58 -4.31 26.30 12.80
C THR A 58 -5.09 25.06 13.25
N ALA A 59 -5.06 23.98 12.46
CA ALA A 59 -5.69 22.72 12.83
C ALA A 59 -5.06 22.12 14.11
N VAL A 60 -3.73 22.14 14.25
CA VAL A 60 -3.06 21.70 15.49
C VAL A 60 -3.59 22.46 16.70
N ASN A 61 -3.73 23.78 16.60
CA ASN A 61 -4.27 24.60 17.69
C ASN A 61 -5.74 24.27 17.99
N GLY A 62 -6.58 24.12 16.95
CA GLY A 62 -7.99 23.76 17.15
C GLY A 62 -8.18 22.38 17.77
N TRP A 63 -7.39 21.38 17.37
CA TRP A 63 -7.48 20.04 17.97
C TRP A 63 -6.90 20.00 19.39
N LYS A 64 -5.90 20.85 19.67
CA LYS A 64 -5.39 21.06 21.02
C LYS A 64 -6.45 21.62 21.97
N THR A 65 -7.28 22.58 21.55
CA THR A 65 -8.36 23.11 22.40
C THR A 65 -9.47 22.09 22.65
N LEU A 66 -9.67 21.14 21.74
CA LEU A 66 -10.57 20.00 21.91
C LEU A 66 -9.98 18.84 22.71
N GLY A 67 -8.73 18.96 23.18
CA GLY A 67 -8.10 17.95 24.02
C GLY A 67 -7.62 16.69 23.29
N TRP A 68 -7.37 16.75 21.98
CA TRP A 68 -6.87 15.63 21.18
C TRP A 68 -7.73 14.35 21.28
N PRO A 69 -9.00 14.41 20.84
CA PRO A 69 -9.89 13.25 20.90
C PRO A 69 -9.33 12.05 20.13
N LEU A 70 -9.34 10.89 20.77
CA LEU A 70 -8.70 9.67 20.23
C LEU A 70 -9.63 8.83 19.36
N SER A 71 -10.93 8.89 19.59
CA SER A 71 -11.93 8.09 18.87
C SER A 71 -12.35 8.80 17.59
N ALA A 72 -12.54 8.02 16.52
CA ALA A 72 -12.99 8.57 15.26
C ALA A 72 -14.39 9.21 15.41
N GLY A 73 -14.58 10.42 14.87
CA GLY A 73 -15.83 11.13 15.06
C GLY A 73 -15.81 12.61 14.67
N TRP A 74 -17.02 13.18 14.64
CA TRP A 74 -17.26 14.60 14.36
C TRP A 74 -17.25 15.42 15.65
N TYR A 75 -16.53 16.54 15.62
CA TYR A 75 -16.41 17.46 16.74
C TYR A 75 -16.82 18.87 16.31
N SER A 76 -17.51 19.59 17.19
CA SER A 76 -17.76 21.02 17.01
C SER A 76 -16.43 21.75 16.95
N TRP A 77 -16.21 22.55 15.91
CA TRP A 77 -14.92 23.15 15.66
C TRP A 77 -14.83 24.57 16.23
N PRO A 78 -13.74 24.96 16.93
CA PRO A 78 -13.61 26.27 17.56
C PRO A 78 -13.72 27.46 16.60
N TYR A 79 -13.42 27.24 15.31
CA TYR A 79 -13.43 28.27 14.26
C TYR A 79 -14.66 28.16 13.33
N GLY A 80 -15.70 27.44 13.76
CA GLY A 80 -16.94 27.23 13.02
C GLY A 80 -17.00 25.89 12.26
N ASN A 81 -18.23 25.48 11.95
CA ASN A 81 -18.59 24.16 11.40
C ASN A 81 -18.14 22.99 12.31
N TYR A 82 -17.78 21.86 11.70
CA TYR A 82 -17.31 20.66 12.37
C TYR A 82 -15.99 20.20 11.77
N ASN A 83 -15.22 19.44 12.55
CA ASN A 83 -14.02 18.79 12.08
C ASN A 83 -14.01 17.31 12.50
N TYR A 84 -13.21 16.48 11.85
CA TYR A 84 -13.22 15.03 12.06
C TYR A 84 -11.84 14.50 12.46
N THR A 85 -11.80 13.67 13.50
CA THR A 85 -10.61 12.84 13.80
C THR A 85 -10.85 11.46 13.22
N GLY A 86 -9.86 10.92 12.52
CA GLY A 86 -9.92 9.54 12.00
C GLY A 86 -9.52 8.50 13.04
N GLY A 87 -9.14 8.95 14.23
CA GLY A 87 -8.67 8.07 15.30
C GLY A 87 -7.21 7.67 15.12
N THR A 88 -6.89 6.43 15.46
CA THR A 88 -5.51 5.90 15.42
C THR A 88 -4.96 5.90 13.99
N PHE A 89 -3.84 6.57 13.78
CA PHE A 89 -3.02 6.40 12.57
C PHE A 89 -2.00 5.29 12.83
N GLN A 90 -1.97 4.28 11.98
CA GLN A 90 -1.23 3.04 12.25
C GLN A 90 0.23 3.08 11.82
N ASN A 91 0.63 4.03 10.97
CA ASN A 91 1.99 4.13 10.44
C ASN A 91 2.53 2.78 9.91
N ARG A 92 1.71 2.04 9.15
CA ARG A 92 2.01 0.66 8.71
C ARG A 92 3.25 0.61 7.83
N GLU A 93 3.43 1.64 7.02
CA GLU A 93 4.54 1.82 6.11
C GLU A 93 5.81 2.30 6.82
N GLY A 94 5.71 2.71 8.10
CA GLY A 94 6.86 3.10 8.91
C GLY A 94 7.53 4.41 8.50
N TYR A 95 6.81 5.29 7.80
CA TYR A 95 7.37 6.57 7.35
C TYR A 95 7.69 7.52 8.51
N LEU A 96 6.84 7.53 9.53
CA LEU A 96 7.08 8.30 10.75
C LEU A 96 7.88 7.48 11.78
N PRO A 97 8.56 8.12 12.75
CA PRO A 97 9.21 7.41 13.86
C PRO A 97 8.26 6.43 14.57
N SER A 98 8.82 5.41 15.21
CA SER A 98 8.01 4.45 15.98
C SER A 98 7.35 5.12 17.19
N ALA A 99 6.04 5.35 17.11
CA ALA A 99 5.21 5.90 18.18
C ALA A 99 3.74 5.53 17.97
N THR A 100 2.87 5.94 18.91
CA THR A 100 1.42 5.83 18.74
C THR A 100 0.87 7.16 18.24
N TYR A 101 0.17 7.13 17.10
CA TYR A 101 -0.33 8.33 16.44
C TYR A 101 -1.86 8.41 16.43
N ASN A 102 -2.37 9.64 16.35
CA ASN A 102 -3.72 9.93 15.90
C ASN A 102 -3.70 10.81 14.66
N GLU A 103 -4.69 10.65 13.80
CA GLU A 103 -4.93 11.53 12.66
C GLU A 103 -6.11 12.46 12.86
N TYR A 104 -5.97 13.67 12.35
CA TYR A 104 -6.99 14.69 12.43
C TYR A 104 -7.10 15.48 11.13
N ASP A 105 -8.31 15.87 10.78
CA ASP A 105 -8.57 16.64 9.57
C ASP A 105 -8.14 18.11 9.73
N VAL A 106 -7.69 18.72 8.63
CA VAL A 106 -7.15 20.09 8.65
C VAL A 106 -8.25 21.15 8.55
N TYR A 107 -9.19 20.98 7.61
CA TYR A 107 -10.19 22.01 7.29
C TYR A 107 -11.57 21.65 7.86
N SER A 108 -12.23 22.59 8.54
CA SER A 108 -13.61 22.37 8.99
C SER A 108 -14.59 22.36 7.81
N ARG A 109 -15.73 21.70 8.02
CA ARG A 109 -16.75 21.44 7.00
C ARG A 109 -18.11 21.12 7.63
N ALA A 110 -19.16 21.11 6.83
CA ALA A 110 -20.47 20.67 7.29
C ALA A 110 -20.40 19.25 7.89
N LYS A 111 -21.15 19.02 8.97
CA LYS A 111 -21.17 17.72 9.64
C LYS A 111 -21.66 16.64 8.66
N GLY A 112 -20.89 15.56 8.53
CA GLY A 112 -21.21 14.46 7.60
C GLY A 112 -20.70 14.65 6.17
N ALA A 113 -20.08 15.80 5.84
CA ALA A 113 -19.48 15.99 4.53
C ALA A 113 -18.27 15.05 4.31
N SER A 114 -18.00 14.70 3.04
CA SER A 114 -16.82 13.93 2.66
C SER A 114 -15.53 14.61 3.14
N ARG A 115 -14.55 13.79 3.53
CA ARG A 115 -13.24 14.27 3.97
C ARG A 115 -12.34 14.56 2.76
N ASP A 116 -11.51 15.60 2.87
CA ASP A 116 -10.47 15.93 1.89
C ASP A 116 -9.23 15.03 2.07
N ALA A 117 -8.10 15.32 1.41
CA ALA A 117 -6.85 14.56 1.57
C ALA A 117 -5.94 15.09 2.71
N TYR A 118 -6.27 16.22 3.31
CA TYR A 118 -5.38 16.96 4.21
C TYR A 118 -5.50 16.45 5.65
N ARG A 119 -4.38 15.98 6.23
CA ARG A 119 -4.35 15.48 7.61
C ARG A 119 -3.19 16.06 8.39
N ILE A 120 -3.39 16.23 9.69
CA ILE A 120 -2.28 16.20 10.64
C ILE A 120 -2.24 14.84 11.32
N VAL A 121 -1.05 14.27 11.45
CA VAL A 121 -0.77 13.05 12.20
C VAL A 121 0.07 13.44 13.40
N VAL A 122 -0.42 13.16 14.60
CA VAL A 122 0.13 13.68 15.85
C VAL A 122 0.53 12.53 16.76
N ASP A 123 1.78 12.56 17.22
CA ASP A 123 2.29 11.64 18.24
C ASP A 123 1.52 11.87 19.54
N ARG A 124 0.91 10.82 20.10
CA ARG A 124 0.10 10.90 21.32
C ARG A 124 0.93 11.27 22.56
N GLY A 125 2.19 10.90 22.63
CA GLY A 125 3.07 11.21 23.76
C GLY A 125 3.63 12.62 23.64
N THR A 126 4.38 12.87 22.57
CA THR A 126 5.17 14.11 22.41
C THR A 126 4.35 15.28 21.86
N LYS A 127 3.19 15.02 21.26
CA LYS A 127 2.40 15.99 20.49
C LYS A 127 3.15 16.61 19.30
N VAL A 128 4.24 16.00 18.84
CA VAL A 128 4.85 16.33 17.56
C VAL A 128 3.83 16.04 16.45
N ALA A 129 3.58 17.03 15.60
CA ALA A 129 2.61 16.95 14.52
C ALA A 129 3.31 16.93 13.15
N TYR A 130 2.79 16.09 12.27
CA TYR A 130 3.19 15.99 10.87
C TYR A 130 2.00 16.34 9.99
N PHE A 131 2.16 17.25 9.04
CA PHE A 131 1.15 17.55 8.03
C PHE A 131 1.37 16.67 6.80
N THR A 132 0.30 16.02 6.34
CA THR A 132 0.27 15.37 5.03
C THR A 132 -0.76 16.06 4.13
N PRO A 133 -0.33 16.62 2.98
CA PRO A 133 -1.24 17.29 2.06
C PRO A 133 -1.97 16.36 1.08
N ASP A 134 -1.60 15.09 1.09
CA ASP A 134 -1.81 14.14 0.00
C ASP A 134 -2.17 12.75 0.54
N HIS A 135 -2.88 12.69 1.67
CA HIS A 135 -3.41 11.46 2.24
C HIS A 135 -2.32 10.40 2.51
N TYR A 136 -1.33 10.80 3.32
CA TYR A 136 -0.24 9.98 3.85
C TYR A 136 0.88 9.63 2.86
N VAL A 137 0.93 10.29 1.70
CA VAL A 137 2.00 10.10 0.71
C VAL A 137 3.22 10.97 1.02
N THR A 138 3.05 12.17 1.57
CA THR A 138 4.14 13.07 1.97
C THR A 138 3.87 13.60 3.36
N PHE A 139 4.92 13.74 4.17
CA PHE A 139 4.83 14.30 5.52
C PHE A 139 5.78 15.49 5.69
N TYR A 140 5.28 16.54 6.33
CA TYR A 140 6.07 17.69 6.76
C TYR A 140 5.93 17.83 8.27
N LYS A 141 7.04 17.77 9.01
CA LYS A 141 7.00 18.09 10.44
C LYS A 141 6.62 19.57 10.63
N LEU A 142 5.60 19.81 11.44
CA LEU A 142 5.07 21.15 11.73
C LEU A 142 5.89 21.83 12.81
#